data_AF-N1J831-F1
#
_entry.id   AF-N1J831-F1
#
_cell.length_a   1.000
_cell.length_b   1.000
_cell.length_c   1.000
_cell.angle_alpha   90.00
_cell.angle_beta   90.00
_cell.angle_gamma   90.00
#
_symmetry.space_group_name_H-M   'P 1'
#
loop_
_entity.id
_entity.type
_entity.pdbx_description
1 polymer ?
#
loop_
_entity_poly.entity_id
_entity_poly.type
_entity_poly.pdbx_seq_one_letter_code
_entity_poly.pdbx_strand_id
1 'polypeptide(L)'
;MSEVESQETTKSIEPNISPGDLNISLEVLYQKLQDLELIEQKVFGCVDNSHGRTFLQNLETQNDDTDGQKTSQTNSSDTLLHKAGRDKIRILKNMIDNIDILRGMIRDKTKVIARSHIRQLNILDLPDELLIRICEEVQGREECHIKYIPDANIGIQEVKNLRLTCWKFCNVSSHLLISCVHVDLEANSIAHLDEVSRHPTIAKGVEVIQINMLYYDSVLEEDVETFGDFHARQLHDVTECVEDMASHDVDLFTGTPSEVVNSAIQKGWAIGNAWFDYVNDDSENKPTDESVGYQKILLAAYEQYRQKYAAQEKLLKSGDLPRVVAAAMARMNNATRLDLHNSEFTRRYRRPDYLTMINNEESLIKSTLFPITWEKGMRFELGNPPLELLFQLPAAIYEAGVFLSTLEIRAPPCDFLSLASNKESLQKVKHATQRLRNFSYDPRVSYCSGLWSAEESNEIEALGEYLNAHLQSPLLEDIRLSCDFLQIDAVAPWFNLGVVLTRNHWPRLKIISLTGLAFHFSELEMFINQVQKPLTVWFRRLHLLSGTWSKVLDILRGKVGSYPTIEDLSGGEFDEMSDEEKQDILGKAKVGWDMNKVELYVLSIYGPPNPFKKNS
;
A
#
# COMPACT_ATOMS: atom_id res chain seq x y z
N MET A 1 16.75 -78.04 26.05
CA MET A 1 18.20 -78.27 26.15
C MET A 1 18.87 -77.51 25.03
N SER A 2 19.91 -76.71 25.38
CA SER A 2 20.94 -76.04 24.56
C SER A 2 20.46 -75.06 23.46
N GLU A 3 20.63 -73.73 23.65
CA GLU A 3 21.79 -72.88 23.21
C GLU A 3 21.66 -72.53 21.70
N VAL A 4 21.67 -71.27 21.21
CA VAL A 4 22.77 -70.26 21.18
C VAL A 4 22.25 -68.90 20.61
N GLU A 5 22.80 -67.80 21.16
CA GLU A 5 23.02 -66.40 20.66
C GLU A 5 21.97 -65.57 19.88
N SER A 6 21.73 -64.35 20.38
CA SER A 6 22.27 -63.10 19.78
C SER A 6 22.04 -61.90 20.70
N GLN A 7 23.14 -61.32 21.19
CA GLN A 7 23.20 -60.05 21.91
C GLN A 7 23.45 -58.92 20.90
N GLU A 8 22.56 -57.94 20.84
CA GLU A 8 22.88 -56.57 20.41
C GLU A 8 22.42 -55.62 21.52
N THR A 9 23.39 -55.12 22.29
CA THR A 9 23.17 -54.02 23.24
C THR A 9 23.78 -52.76 22.64
N THR A 10 22.90 -51.84 22.26
CA THR A 10 23.20 -50.45 21.93
C THR A 10 23.80 -49.76 23.15
N LYS A 11 25.11 -49.50 23.13
CA LYS A 11 25.78 -48.61 24.08
C LYS A 11 25.37 -47.17 23.78
N SER A 12 24.55 -46.58 24.66
CA SER A 12 24.41 -45.13 24.77
C SER A 12 25.75 -44.52 25.19
N ILE A 13 26.29 -43.63 24.36
CA ILE A 13 27.43 -42.80 24.74
C ILE A 13 26.86 -41.63 25.55
N GLU A 14 26.77 -41.80 26.86
CA GLU A 14 26.66 -40.65 27.77
C GLU A 14 28.04 -39.99 27.89
N PRO A 15 28.16 -38.66 27.73
CA PRO A 15 29.39 -37.97 28.03
C PRO A 15 29.57 -37.92 29.56
N ASN A 16 30.50 -38.72 30.04
CA ASN A 16 30.93 -38.77 31.43
C ASN A 16 31.68 -37.46 31.76
N ILE A 17 30.95 -36.39 32.08
CA ILE A 17 31.53 -35.13 32.56
C ILE A 17 31.64 -35.21 34.08
N SER A 18 32.86 -35.42 34.56
CA SER A 18 33.24 -35.31 35.98
C SER A 18 32.83 -33.94 36.56
N PRO A 19 32.31 -33.85 37.80
CA PRO A 19 31.95 -32.58 38.45
C PRO A 19 33.15 -31.70 38.84
N GLY A 20 34.35 -32.02 38.35
CA GLY A 20 35.61 -31.37 38.72
C GLY A 20 36.18 -30.40 37.68
N ASP A 21 35.61 -30.27 36.48
CA ASP A 21 36.22 -29.45 35.44
C ASP A 21 35.28 -28.35 34.93
N LEU A 22 35.89 -27.17 34.81
CA LEU A 22 35.42 -25.95 34.17
C LEU A 22 34.56 -25.02 35.04
N ASN A 23 35.24 -24.36 36.00
CA ASN A 23 34.87 -23.05 36.53
C ASN A 23 34.99 -22.01 35.39
N ILE A 24 34.11 -22.12 34.39
CA ILE A 24 34.09 -21.21 33.24
C ILE A 24 33.56 -19.88 33.75
N SER A 25 34.39 -18.83 33.64
CA SER A 25 33.96 -17.49 34.01
C SER A 25 32.82 -17.02 33.11
N LEU A 26 31.97 -16.14 33.65
CA LEU A 26 30.86 -15.54 32.92
C LEU A 26 31.32 -14.88 31.61
N GLU A 27 32.52 -14.29 31.64
CA GLU A 27 33.18 -13.64 30.52
C GLU A 27 33.52 -14.61 29.38
N VAL A 28 33.95 -15.83 29.71
CA VAL A 28 34.19 -16.89 28.70
C VAL A 28 32.88 -17.38 28.07
N LEU A 29 31.77 -17.40 28.82
CA LEU A 29 30.46 -17.75 28.25
C LEU A 29 29.90 -16.65 27.34
N TYR A 30 30.07 -15.38 27.72
CA TYR A 30 29.69 -14.26 26.85
C TYR A 30 30.54 -14.22 25.58
N GLN A 31 31.85 -14.47 25.68
CA GLN A 31 32.72 -14.58 24.51
C GLN A 31 32.24 -15.71 23.59
N LYS A 32 31.85 -16.87 24.13
CA LYS A 32 31.31 -17.97 23.34
C LYS A 32 29.96 -17.64 22.66
N LEU A 33 29.12 -16.81 23.28
CA LEU A 33 27.89 -16.32 22.64
C LEU A 33 28.21 -15.39 21.47
N GLN A 34 29.18 -14.48 21.62
CA GLN A 34 29.65 -13.63 20.52
C GLN A 34 30.28 -14.43 19.39
N ASP A 35 31.07 -15.46 19.73
CA ASP A 35 31.68 -16.35 18.74
C ASP A 35 30.59 -17.10 17.94
N LEU A 36 29.49 -17.51 18.59
CA LEU A 36 28.34 -18.13 17.91
C LEU A 36 27.61 -17.14 16.99
N GLU A 37 27.44 -15.87 17.37
CA GLU A 37 26.89 -14.83 16.49
C GLU A 37 27.78 -14.60 15.26
N LEU A 38 29.10 -14.61 15.42
CA LEU A 38 30.06 -14.52 14.31
C LEU A 38 30.00 -15.74 13.37
N ILE A 39 29.82 -16.95 13.93
CA ILE A 39 29.65 -18.18 13.15
C ILE A 39 28.33 -18.13 12.37
N GLU A 40 27.24 -17.73 13.02
CA GLU A 40 25.94 -17.55 12.40
C GLU A 40 25.99 -16.52 11.27
N GLN A 41 26.64 -15.37 11.48
CA GLN A 41 26.86 -14.38 10.42
C GLN A 41 27.66 -14.95 9.24
N LYS A 42 28.66 -15.81 9.49
CA LYS A 42 29.40 -16.49 8.42
C LYS A 42 28.55 -17.54 7.70
N VAL A 43 27.74 -18.31 8.42
CA VAL A 43 26.80 -19.27 7.84
C VAL A 43 25.77 -18.54 6.97
N PHE A 44 25.26 -17.40 7.42
CA PHE A 44 24.39 -16.53 6.62
C PHE A 44 25.13 -15.84 5.47
N GLY A 45 26.42 -15.52 5.61
CA GLY A 45 27.25 -14.98 4.53
C GLY A 45 27.55 -16.00 3.43
N CYS A 46 27.56 -17.30 3.73
CA CYS A 46 27.62 -18.36 2.72
C CYS A 46 26.32 -18.49 1.91
N VAL A 47 25.24 -17.84 2.36
CA VAL A 47 23.94 -17.75 1.70
C VAL A 47 23.86 -16.39 1.02
N ASP A 48 24.68 -16.21 -0.02
CA ASP A 48 25.05 -14.90 -0.56
C ASP A 48 23.96 -14.25 -1.46
N ASN A 49 22.68 -14.43 -1.13
CA ASN A 49 21.54 -13.71 -1.71
C ASN A 49 20.38 -13.68 -0.71
N SER A 50 19.67 -12.55 -0.63
CA SER A 50 18.43 -12.32 0.14
C SER A 50 17.39 -13.45 -0.01
N HIS A 51 17.43 -14.16 -1.14
CA HIS A 51 16.63 -15.34 -1.45
C HIS A 51 16.81 -16.50 -0.45
N GLY A 52 18.02 -16.76 0.03
CA GLY A 52 18.25 -17.91 0.90
C GLY A 52 17.76 -17.71 2.34
N ARG A 53 17.74 -16.46 2.85
CA ARG A 53 17.16 -16.15 4.18
C ARG A 53 15.63 -16.29 4.20
N THR A 54 14.96 -15.69 3.21
CA THR A 54 13.49 -15.75 3.07
C THR A 54 13.02 -17.19 2.81
N PHE A 55 13.76 -17.94 1.99
CA PHE A 55 13.49 -19.35 1.73
C PHE A 55 13.73 -20.25 2.96
N LEU A 56 14.75 -19.98 3.78
CA LEU A 56 15.00 -20.71 5.03
C LEU A 56 13.89 -20.46 6.07
N GLN A 57 13.40 -19.23 6.22
CA GLN A 57 12.28 -18.89 7.11
C GLN A 57 10.96 -19.53 6.66
N ASN A 58 10.66 -19.55 5.35
CA ASN A 58 9.42 -20.14 4.85
C ASN A 58 9.38 -21.68 4.92
N LEU A 59 10.54 -22.35 4.96
CA LEU A 59 10.62 -23.79 5.24
C LEU A 59 10.20 -24.18 6.66
N GLU A 60 10.13 -23.22 7.59
CA GLU A 60 9.58 -23.45 8.94
C GLU A 60 8.05 -23.59 8.89
N THR A 61 7.37 -22.81 8.03
CA THR A 61 5.90 -22.86 7.89
C THR A 61 5.37 -24.10 7.17
N GLN A 62 6.20 -24.81 6.39
CA GLN A 62 5.75 -26.02 5.66
C GLN A 62 5.93 -27.32 6.43
N ASN A 63 6.68 -27.33 7.53
CA ASN A 63 6.92 -28.57 8.29
C ASN A 63 5.89 -28.84 9.40
N ASP A 64 5.00 -27.89 9.70
CA ASP A 64 4.01 -28.03 10.79
C ASP A 64 2.59 -28.44 10.33
N ASP A 65 2.30 -28.49 9.02
CA ASP A 65 0.91 -28.69 8.53
C ASP A 65 0.72 -29.80 7.48
N THR A 66 1.56 -30.85 7.46
CA THR A 66 1.24 -32.06 6.68
C THR A 66 1.58 -33.34 7.41
N ASP A 67 0.82 -33.65 8.46
CA ASP A 67 0.62 -35.02 8.88
C ASP A 67 -0.77 -35.47 8.41
N GLY A 68 -0.82 -36.05 7.21
CA GLY A 68 -1.97 -36.81 6.74
C GLY A 68 -2.60 -36.34 5.43
N GLN A 69 -1.99 -36.66 4.29
CA GLN A 69 -2.66 -37.43 3.23
C GLN A 69 -1.66 -37.82 2.14
N LYS A 70 -1.50 -39.14 1.97
CA LYS A 70 -0.81 -39.75 0.82
C LYS A 70 -1.69 -39.57 -0.42
N THR A 71 -1.20 -38.81 -1.40
CA THR A 71 -1.53 -39.06 -2.81
C THR A 71 -0.27 -39.01 -3.65
N SER A 72 0.13 -40.20 -4.06
CA SER A 72 1.15 -40.49 -5.05
C SER A 72 0.74 -39.97 -6.42
N GLN A 73 1.37 -38.89 -6.89
CA GLN A 73 1.60 -38.65 -8.32
C GLN A 73 3.02 -38.10 -8.51
N THR A 74 3.92 -39.03 -8.84
CA THR A 74 5.27 -38.74 -9.33
C THR A 74 5.17 -38.19 -10.75
N ASN A 75 5.22 -36.86 -10.90
CA ASN A 75 5.55 -36.26 -12.19
C ASN A 75 7.08 -36.07 -12.27
N SER A 76 7.66 -36.87 -13.17
CA SER A 76 9.06 -36.95 -13.50
C SER A 76 9.48 -35.74 -14.35
N SER A 77 9.88 -34.67 -13.67
CA SER A 77 10.86 -33.69 -14.19
C SER A 77 11.62 -33.03 -13.04
N ASP A 78 11.91 -33.80 -11.98
CA ASP A 78 12.78 -33.37 -10.89
C ASP A 78 14.23 -33.47 -11.38
N THR A 79 14.72 -32.42 -12.03
CA THR A 79 16.08 -32.34 -12.57
C THR A 79 17.11 -32.51 -11.44
N LEU A 80 18.22 -33.21 -11.71
CA LEU A 80 19.33 -33.43 -10.76
C LEU A 80 19.83 -32.14 -10.07
N LEU A 81 19.61 -30.98 -10.70
CA LEU A 81 19.85 -29.64 -10.18
C LEU A 81 19.03 -29.30 -8.93
N HIS A 82 17.75 -29.70 -8.84
CA HIS A 82 16.91 -29.48 -7.66
C HIS A 82 17.35 -30.31 -6.45
N LYS A 83 18.04 -31.44 -6.66
CA LYS A 83 18.53 -32.29 -5.57
C LYS A 83 19.76 -31.68 -4.88
N ALA A 84 20.75 -31.24 -5.66
CA ALA A 84 21.98 -30.66 -5.12
C ALA A 84 21.76 -29.32 -4.39
N GLY A 85 20.80 -28.50 -4.85
CA GLY A 85 20.36 -27.30 -4.15
C GLY A 85 19.69 -27.61 -2.81
N ARG A 86 18.75 -28.56 -2.80
CA ARG A 86 18.06 -29.02 -1.58
C ARG A 86 19.02 -29.60 -0.54
N ASP A 87 20.01 -30.38 -0.96
CA ASP A 87 21.00 -30.99 -0.05
C ASP A 87 21.89 -29.93 0.63
N LYS A 88 22.33 -28.89 -0.10
CA LYS A 88 23.09 -27.77 0.49
C LYS A 88 22.26 -26.97 1.51
N ILE A 89 20.99 -26.71 1.19
CA ILE A 89 20.08 -25.98 2.08
C ILE A 89 19.80 -26.79 3.36
N ARG A 90 19.63 -28.11 3.23
CA ARG A 90 19.48 -29.02 4.39
C ARG A 90 20.70 -29.00 5.31
N ILE A 91 21.91 -28.94 4.75
CA ILE A 91 23.15 -28.84 5.52
C ILE A 91 23.20 -27.51 6.28
N LEU A 92 22.85 -26.40 5.63
CA LEU A 92 22.80 -25.08 6.26
C LEU A 92 21.76 -25.00 7.38
N LYS A 93 20.57 -25.57 7.17
CA LYS A 93 19.52 -25.66 8.19
C LYS A 93 20.02 -26.43 9.43
N ASN A 94 20.61 -27.60 9.22
CA ASN A 94 21.21 -28.36 10.32
C ASN A 94 22.31 -27.58 11.06
N MET A 95 23.07 -26.73 10.37
CA MET A 95 24.07 -25.87 11.03
C MET A 95 23.43 -24.80 11.91
N ILE A 96 22.34 -24.17 11.45
CA ILE A 96 21.56 -23.18 12.21
C ILE A 96 20.95 -23.84 13.44
N ASP A 97 20.27 -24.98 13.28
CA ASP A 97 19.65 -25.72 14.39
C ASP A 97 20.68 -26.07 15.47
N ASN A 98 21.89 -26.50 15.07
CA ASN A 98 22.97 -26.80 16.00
C ASN A 98 23.52 -25.56 16.71
N ILE A 99 23.59 -24.41 16.03
CA ILE A 99 23.97 -23.13 16.64
C ILE A 99 22.95 -22.74 17.71
N ASP A 100 21.65 -22.91 17.43
CA ASP A 100 20.58 -22.61 18.38
C ASP A 100 20.58 -23.52 19.60
N ILE A 101 20.81 -24.82 19.41
CA ILE A 101 20.97 -25.77 20.52
C ILE A 101 22.16 -25.35 21.41
N LEU A 102 23.32 -25.05 20.80
CA LEU A 102 24.51 -24.61 21.54
C LEU A 102 24.29 -23.29 22.27
N ARG A 103 23.60 -22.33 21.63
CA ARG A 103 23.21 -21.04 22.22
C ARG A 103 22.29 -21.26 23.41
N GLY A 104 21.31 -22.15 23.31
CA GLY A 104 20.42 -22.54 24.41
C GLY A 104 21.21 -23.10 25.60
N MET A 105 22.09 -24.06 25.35
CA MET A 105 22.96 -24.67 26.39
C MET A 105 23.86 -23.64 27.07
N ILE A 106 24.49 -22.74 26.30
CA ILE A 106 25.35 -21.68 26.85
C ILE A 106 24.52 -20.68 27.66
N ARG A 107 23.34 -20.26 27.18
CA ARG A 107 22.44 -19.36 27.91
C ARG A 107 21.98 -19.96 29.23
N ASP A 108 21.65 -21.25 29.26
CA ASP A 108 21.21 -21.91 30.49
C ASP A 108 22.35 -22.06 31.49
N LYS A 109 23.55 -22.40 31.04
CA LYS A 109 24.74 -22.44 31.90
C LYS A 109 25.12 -21.06 32.41
N THR A 110 25.00 -20.03 31.57
CA THR A 110 25.18 -18.62 31.95
C THR A 110 24.15 -18.21 32.99
N LYS A 111 22.86 -18.52 32.82
CA LYS A 111 21.80 -18.24 33.80
C LYS A 111 22.09 -18.88 35.16
N VAL A 112 22.54 -20.13 35.18
CA VAL A 112 22.86 -20.84 36.44
C VAL A 112 24.01 -20.16 37.19
N ILE A 113 25.08 -19.79 36.47
CA ILE A 113 26.28 -19.15 37.06
C ILE A 113 26.00 -17.69 37.46
N ALA A 114 25.21 -16.98 36.66
CA ALA A 114 24.91 -15.57 36.88
C ALA A 114 23.86 -15.33 37.97
N ARG A 115 22.98 -16.31 38.25
CA ARG A 115 21.90 -16.21 39.25
C ARG A 115 22.39 -15.86 40.66
N SER A 116 23.62 -16.21 41.01
CA SER A 116 24.22 -15.87 42.30
C SER A 116 24.86 -14.48 42.36
N HIS A 117 25.00 -13.78 41.21
CA HIS A 117 25.73 -12.51 41.09
C HIS A 117 24.91 -11.37 40.48
N ILE A 118 23.72 -11.65 39.92
CA ILE A 118 22.90 -10.66 39.23
C ILE A 118 21.67 -10.30 40.09
N ARG A 119 21.51 -9.00 40.38
CA ARG A 119 20.24 -8.44 40.89
C ARG A 119 19.12 -8.84 39.93
N GLN A 120 18.00 -9.37 40.42
CA GLN A 120 16.84 -9.62 39.58
C GLN A 120 16.40 -8.30 38.91
N LEU A 121 16.63 -8.21 37.61
CA LEU A 121 16.18 -7.08 36.78
C LEU A 121 14.72 -7.33 36.42
N ASN A 122 13.87 -6.36 36.70
CA ASN A 122 12.50 -6.29 36.22
C ASN A 122 12.48 -5.53 34.88
N ILE A 123 11.41 -5.68 34.10
CA ILE A 123 11.18 -4.93 32.86
C ILE A 123 11.29 -3.41 33.06
N LEU A 124 10.95 -2.92 34.26
CA LEU A 124 11.06 -1.50 34.60
C LEU A 124 12.51 -1.02 34.82
N ASP A 125 13.45 -1.94 35.00
CA ASP A 125 14.88 -1.64 35.09
C ASP A 125 15.53 -1.47 33.70
N LEU A 126 14.82 -1.79 32.60
CA LEU A 126 15.29 -1.54 31.24
C LEU A 126 15.33 -0.02 30.94
N PRO A 127 16.33 0.45 30.18
CA PRO A 127 16.35 1.79 29.61
C PRO A 127 15.10 2.08 28.76
N ASP A 128 14.69 3.33 28.73
CA ASP A 128 13.48 3.75 27.99
C ASP A 128 13.60 3.43 26.50
N GLU A 129 14.81 3.51 25.93
CA GLU A 129 15.07 3.21 24.52
C GLU A 129 14.76 1.75 24.16
N LEU A 130 15.02 0.81 25.08
CA LEU A 130 14.70 -0.59 24.87
C LEU A 130 13.20 -0.86 25.06
N LEU A 131 12.57 -0.17 26.02
CA LEU A 131 11.12 -0.27 26.22
C LEU A 131 10.34 0.30 25.03
N ILE A 132 10.81 1.40 24.44
CA ILE A 132 10.24 1.97 23.21
C ILE A 132 10.28 0.93 22.10
N ARG A 133 11.45 0.33 21.83
CA ARG A 133 11.58 -0.72 20.80
C ARG A 133 10.64 -1.90 21.05
N ILE A 134 10.56 -2.39 22.29
CA ILE A 134 9.62 -3.46 22.63
C ILE A 134 8.17 -3.04 22.33
N CYS A 135 7.79 -1.79 22.64
CA CYS A 135 6.45 -1.30 22.34
C CYS A 135 6.20 -1.15 20.82
N GLU A 136 7.20 -0.72 20.04
CA GLU A 136 7.16 -0.66 18.57
C GLU A 136 6.97 -2.05 17.96
N GLU A 137 7.65 -3.05 18.52
CA GLU A 137 7.55 -4.47 18.18
C GLU A 137 6.13 -5.00 18.42
N VAL A 138 5.57 -4.71 19.59
CA VAL A 138 4.20 -5.08 19.96
C VAL A 138 3.17 -4.40 19.05
N GLN A 139 3.46 -3.20 18.56
CA GLN A 139 2.62 -2.54 17.58
C GLN A 139 2.71 -3.19 16.18
N GLY A 140 3.76 -3.97 15.90
CA GLY A 140 4.03 -4.52 14.57
C GLY A 140 4.69 -3.51 13.61
N ARG A 141 5.37 -2.48 14.13
CA ARG A 141 6.05 -1.46 13.28
C ARG A 141 7.27 -1.99 12.53
N GLU A 142 7.86 -3.13 12.93
CA GLU A 142 9.03 -3.69 12.24
C GLU A 142 8.71 -4.37 10.91
N GLU A 143 7.47 -4.79 10.67
CA GLU A 143 7.10 -5.43 9.41
C GLU A 143 7.12 -4.41 8.27
N CYS A 144 7.89 -4.71 7.22
CA CYS A 144 8.10 -3.82 6.08
C CYS A 144 6.80 -3.43 5.36
N HIS A 145 5.77 -4.28 5.39
CA HIS A 145 4.46 -4.01 4.77
C HIS A 145 3.60 -3.05 5.62
N ILE A 146 3.72 -3.08 6.95
CA ILE A 146 2.93 -2.26 7.87
C ILE A 146 3.36 -0.79 7.82
N LYS A 147 4.66 -0.50 7.59
CA LYS A 147 5.16 0.88 7.38
C LYS A 147 4.48 1.62 6.23
N TYR A 148 3.96 0.89 5.23
CA TYR A 148 3.26 1.48 4.08
C TYR A 148 1.76 1.63 4.30
N ILE A 149 1.20 1.06 5.38
CA ILE A 149 -0.21 1.14 5.73
C ILE A 149 -0.33 1.76 7.14
N PRO A 150 -0.09 3.07 7.26
CA PRO A 150 -0.17 3.78 8.54
C PRO A 150 -1.49 3.56 9.29
N ASP A 151 -2.56 3.22 8.56
CA ASP A 151 -3.92 3.03 9.07
C ASP A 151 -4.23 1.61 9.54
N ALA A 152 -3.28 0.68 9.39
CA ALA A 152 -3.51 -0.74 9.71
C ALA A 152 -3.86 -0.94 11.19
N ASN A 153 -3.52 0.01 12.08
CA ASN A 153 -3.85 -0.01 13.51
C ASN A 153 -3.53 -1.35 14.20
N ILE A 154 -2.54 -2.07 13.66
CA ILE A 154 -2.08 -3.35 14.20
C ILE A 154 -1.45 -3.06 15.57
N GLY A 155 -1.72 -3.91 16.55
CA GLY A 155 -1.17 -3.78 17.91
C GLY A 155 -1.64 -2.54 18.70
N ILE A 156 -2.58 -1.72 18.19
CA ILE A 156 -2.97 -0.47 18.85
C ILE A 156 -3.69 -0.71 20.18
N GLN A 157 -4.41 -1.83 20.30
CA GLN A 157 -5.12 -2.19 21.52
C GLN A 157 -4.13 -2.62 22.60
N GLU A 158 -3.08 -3.33 22.21
CA GLU A 158 -1.96 -3.75 23.04
C GLU A 158 -1.21 -2.51 23.55
N VAL A 159 -0.93 -1.54 22.67
CA VAL A 159 -0.37 -0.24 23.05
C VAL A 159 -1.27 0.48 24.06
N LYS A 160 -2.59 0.54 23.84
CA LYS A 160 -3.54 1.14 24.80
C LYS A 160 -3.48 0.43 26.15
N ASN A 161 -3.45 -0.90 26.16
CA ASN A 161 -3.36 -1.69 27.38
C ASN A 161 -2.03 -1.46 28.10
N LEU A 162 -0.90 -1.42 27.38
CA LEU A 162 0.43 -1.15 27.92
C LEU A 162 0.48 0.21 28.63
N ARG A 163 -0.11 1.25 28.06
CA ARG A 163 -0.16 2.59 28.67
C ARG A 163 -0.86 2.61 30.03
N LEU A 164 -1.84 1.73 30.23
CA LEU A 164 -2.60 1.65 31.48
C LEU A 164 -1.86 0.89 32.59
N THR A 165 -0.76 0.21 32.28
CA THR A 165 -0.03 -0.59 33.26
C THR A 165 0.74 0.25 34.29
N CYS A 166 1.51 1.25 33.83
CA CYS A 166 2.23 2.18 34.71
C CYS A 166 2.65 3.46 33.96
N TRP A 167 3.09 4.47 34.70
CA TRP A 167 3.54 5.75 34.13
C TRP A 167 4.71 5.61 33.14
N LYS A 168 5.65 4.69 33.40
CA LYS A 168 6.79 4.44 32.51
C LYS A 168 6.32 3.94 31.15
N PHE A 169 5.48 2.90 31.11
CA PHE A 169 4.88 2.41 29.88
C PHE A 169 3.97 3.44 29.22
N CYS A 170 3.23 4.22 29.99
CA CYS A 170 2.45 5.34 29.44
C CYS A 170 3.32 6.31 28.65
N ASN A 171 4.47 6.71 29.19
CA ASN A 171 5.39 7.62 28.50
C ASN A 171 6.03 6.99 27.27
N VAL A 172 6.54 5.75 27.38
CA VAL A 172 7.27 5.12 26.28
C VAL A 172 6.38 4.61 25.15
N SER A 173 5.05 4.50 25.34
CA SER A 173 4.15 3.96 24.31
C SER A 173 3.08 4.94 23.81
N SER A 174 2.90 6.10 24.45
CA SER A 174 1.85 7.06 24.01
C SER A 174 2.07 7.59 22.60
N HIS A 175 3.31 7.68 22.13
CA HIS A 175 3.63 8.10 20.76
C HIS A 175 3.24 7.04 19.70
N LEU A 176 2.96 5.80 20.11
CA LEU A 176 2.55 4.74 19.19
C LEU A 176 1.05 4.77 18.88
N LEU A 177 0.25 5.57 19.58
CA LEU A 177 -1.20 5.59 19.42
C LEU A 177 -1.66 6.16 18.07
N ILE A 178 -0.99 7.19 17.59
CA ILE A 178 -1.41 7.93 16.39
C ILE A 178 -0.17 8.19 15.56
N SER A 179 0.02 7.36 14.53
CA SER A 179 1.04 7.54 13.48
C SER A 179 0.53 8.42 12.33
N CYS A 180 -0.79 8.49 12.16
CA CYS A 180 -1.44 9.09 11.01
C CYS A 180 -2.60 9.99 11.44
N VAL A 181 -2.62 11.22 10.92
CA VAL A 181 -3.72 12.17 11.11
C VAL A 181 -4.42 12.42 9.78
N HIS A 182 -5.72 12.13 9.75
CA HIS A 182 -6.56 12.38 8.59
C HIS A 182 -7.17 13.78 8.67
N VAL A 183 -7.05 14.52 7.57
CA VAL A 183 -7.51 15.89 7.42
C VAL A 183 -8.44 15.94 6.21
N ASP A 184 -9.65 16.38 6.48
CA ASP A 184 -10.69 16.62 5.48
C ASP A 184 -10.74 18.12 5.17
N LEU A 185 -11.30 18.50 4.03
CA LEU A 185 -11.51 19.90 3.65
C LEU A 185 -12.67 20.53 4.45
N GLU A 186 -12.61 20.42 5.78
CA GLU A 186 -13.59 20.93 6.74
C GLU A 186 -12.88 21.61 7.91
N ALA A 187 -13.46 22.71 8.41
CA ALA A 187 -12.89 23.48 9.52
C ALA A 187 -12.66 22.64 10.79
N ASN A 188 -13.57 21.72 11.11
CA ASN A 188 -13.45 20.85 12.29
C ASN A 188 -12.26 19.88 12.15
N SER A 189 -12.01 19.36 10.96
CA SER A 189 -10.90 18.43 10.69
C SER A 189 -9.55 19.15 10.83
N ILE A 190 -9.48 20.40 10.37
CA ILE A 190 -8.31 21.28 10.54
C ILE A 190 -8.08 21.65 12.01
N ALA A 191 -9.13 22.00 12.74
CA ALA A 191 -9.03 22.30 14.17
C ALA A 191 -8.51 21.09 14.96
N HIS A 192 -8.96 19.89 14.60
CA HIS A 192 -8.48 18.66 15.21
C HIS A 192 -6.99 18.39 14.91
N LEU A 193 -6.53 18.63 13.68
CA LEU A 193 -5.10 18.56 13.36
C LEU A 193 -4.28 19.52 14.25
N ASP A 194 -4.78 20.74 14.41
CA ASP A 194 -4.14 21.78 15.22
C ASP A 194 -4.07 21.37 16.71
N GLU A 195 -5.12 20.74 17.25
CA GLU A 195 -5.15 20.13 18.59
C GLU A 195 -4.12 19.00 18.73
N VAL A 196 -4.14 18.02 17.82
CA VAL A 196 -3.22 16.87 17.84
C VAL A 196 -1.77 17.32 17.79
N SER A 197 -1.46 18.31 16.94
CA SER A 197 -0.09 18.83 16.79
C SER A 197 0.46 19.53 18.03
N ARG A 198 -0.40 19.96 18.97
CA ARG A 198 0.02 20.57 20.24
C ARG A 198 0.05 19.57 21.40
N HIS A 199 -0.43 18.35 21.18
CA HIS A 199 -0.49 17.36 22.24
C HIS A 199 0.93 16.83 22.57
N PRO A 200 1.43 16.97 23.81
CA PRO A 200 2.85 16.83 24.14
C PRO A 200 3.45 15.43 23.91
N THR A 201 2.61 14.38 23.91
CA THR A 201 3.03 12.99 23.71
C THR A 201 2.56 12.38 22.40
N ILE A 202 1.47 12.88 21.83
CA ILE A 202 0.85 12.30 20.61
C ILE A 202 1.51 12.91 19.38
N ALA A 203 1.77 14.23 19.38
CA ALA A 203 2.47 14.92 18.30
C ALA A 203 3.83 14.30 17.95
N LYS A 204 4.50 13.68 18.92
CA LYS A 204 5.77 12.96 18.72
C LYS A 204 5.61 11.65 17.96
N GLY A 205 4.41 11.09 17.96
CA GLY A 205 4.06 9.83 17.31
C GLY A 205 3.63 9.96 15.86
N VAL A 206 3.15 11.16 15.48
CA VAL A 206 2.60 11.41 14.16
C VAL A 206 3.73 11.48 13.14
N GLU A 207 3.60 10.65 12.11
CA GLU A 207 4.54 10.52 11.00
C GLU A 207 3.91 10.96 9.67
N VAL A 208 2.58 10.81 9.56
CA VAL A 208 1.84 10.95 8.32
C VAL A 208 0.69 11.93 8.50
N ILE A 209 0.61 12.92 7.61
CA ILE A 209 -0.59 13.71 7.42
C ILE A 209 -1.24 13.27 6.12
N GLN A 210 -2.49 12.80 6.20
CA GLN A 210 -3.27 12.40 5.05
C GLN A 210 -4.37 13.41 4.80
N ILE A 211 -4.40 13.99 3.61
CA ILE A 211 -5.39 15.00 3.23
C ILE A 211 -6.32 14.38 2.21
N ASN A 212 -7.62 14.39 2.53
CA ASN A 212 -8.65 13.95 1.60
C ASN A 212 -9.14 15.13 0.78
N MET A 213 -8.99 15.06 -0.54
CA MET A 213 -9.25 16.15 -1.50
C MET A 213 -10.63 16.04 -2.17
N LEU A 214 -11.57 15.33 -1.54
CA LEU A 214 -12.98 15.32 -1.95
C LEU A 214 -13.57 16.72 -1.80
N TYR A 215 -14.40 17.12 -2.74
CA TYR A 215 -14.94 18.48 -2.80
C TYR A 215 -16.47 18.50 -2.94
N TYR A 216 -17.06 19.62 -2.58
CA TYR A 216 -18.44 19.97 -2.90
C TYR A 216 -18.45 20.80 -4.18
N ASP A 217 -19.33 20.46 -5.10
CA ASP A 217 -19.36 21.06 -6.42
C ASP A 217 -20.31 22.26 -6.49
N SER A 218 -19.94 23.28 -7.26
CA SER A 218 -20.74 24.50 -7.42
C SER A 218 -22.03 24.26 -8.20
N VAL A 219 -22.03 23.35 -9.18
CA VAL A 219 -23.21 23.04 -10.00
C VAL A 219 -24.28 22.38 -9.13
N LEU A 220 -23.88 21.47 -8.23
CA LEU A 220 -24.80 20.86 -7.25
C LEU A 220 -25.28 21.84 -6.17
N GLU A 221 -24.57 22.96 -5.96
CA GLU A 221 -25.01 24.01 -5.03
C GLU A 221 -25.98 25.00 -5.68
N GLU A 222 -25.82 25.26 -6.98
CA GLU A 222 -26.50 26.33 -7.72
C GLU A 222 -28.02 26.23 -7.64
N ASP A 223 -28.55 25.02 -7.85
CA ASP A 223 -29.98 24.78 -7.87
C ASP A 223 -30.37 23.37 -7.37
N VAL A 224 -31.62 23.25 -6.91
CA VAL A 224 -32.17 22.00 -6.35
C VAL A 224 -32.48 20.97 -7.43
N GLU A 225 -32.71 21.40 -8.67
CA GLU A 225 -33.06 20.52 -9.79
C GLU A 225 -31.85 19.65 -10.14
N THR A 226 -30.68 20.27 -10.35
CA THR A 226 -29.43 19.57 -10.63
C THR A 226 -28.97 18.69 -9.47
N PHE A 227 -29.08 19.19 -8.23
CA PHE A 227 -28.81 18.40 -7.03
C PHE A 227 -29.73 17.16 -6.94
N GLY A 228 -31.03 17.38 -7.17
CA GLY A 228 -32.04 16.33 -7.11
C GLY A 228 -31.88 15.28 -8.19
N ASP A 229 -31.66 15.68 -9.45
CA ASP A 229 -31.40 14.78 -10.58
C ASP A 229 -30.17 13.92 -10.31
N PHE A 230 -29.06 14.53 -9.90
CA PHE A 230 -27.83 13.81 -9.57
C PHE A 230 -28.06 12.75 -8.49
N HIS A 231 -28.69 13.12 -7.37
CA HIS A 231 -28.91 12.19 -6.26
C HIS A 231 -30.00 11.15 -6.54
N ALA A 232 -31.00 11.47 -7.37
CA ALA A 232 -31.99 10.51 -7.83
C ALA A 232 -31.35 9.42 -8.72
N ARG A 233 -30.48 9.81 -9.68
CA ARG A 233 -29.69 8.86 -10.49
C ARG A 233 -28.80 7.98 -9.63
N GLN A 234 -28.05 8.57 -8.70
CA GLN A 234 -27.19 7.82 -7.78
C GLN A 234 -27.98 6.83 -6.92
N LEU A 235 -29.17 7.21 -6.47
CA LEU A 235 -30.03 6.33 -5.70
C LEU A 235 -30.55 5.17 -6.54
N HIS A 236 -31.00 5.44 -7.78
CA HIS A 236 -31.41 4.42 -8.74
C HIS A 236 -30.28 3.44 -9.05
N ASP A 237 -29.08 3.92 -9.39
CA ASP A 237 -27.92 3.07 -9.68
C ASP A 237 -27.61 2.13 -8.51
N VAL A 238 -27.65 2.64 -7.27
CA VAL A 238 -27.40 1.83 -6.07
C VAL A 238 -28.55 0.84 -5.82
N THR A 239 -29.80 1.25 -6.02
CA THR A 239 -30.97 0.38 -5.88
C THR A 239 -30.96 -0.75 -6.91
N GLU A 240 -30.67 -0.46 -8.17
CA GLU A 240 -30.52 -1.44 -9.25
C GLU A 240 -29.40 -2.45 -8.93
N CYS A 241 -28.22 -1.97 -8.51
CA CYS A 241 -27.15 -2.85 -8.08
C CYS A 241 -27.58 -3.78 -6.94
N VAL A 242 -28.33 -3.27 -5.96
CA VAL A 242 -28.82 -4.07 -4.82
C VAL A 242 -29.87 -5.09 -5.26
N GLU A 243 -30.77 -4.73 -6.18
CA GLU A 243 -31.75 -5.63 -6.76
C GLU A 243 -31.09 -6.76 -7.57
N ASP A 244 -30.07 -6.44 -8.37
CA ASP A 244 -29.27 -7.42 -9.08
C ASP A 244 -28.55 -8.37 -8.11
N MET A 245 -27.92 -7.84 -7.07
CA MET A 245 -27.23 -8.66 -6.06
C MET A 245 -28.20 -9.57 -5.28
N ALA A 246 -29.38 -9.06 -4.94
CA ALA A 246 -30.42 -9.84 -4.26
C ALA A 246 -30.96 -10.97 -5.16
N SER A 247 -31.03 -10.74 -6.48
CA SER A 247 -31.48 -11.72 -7.46
C SER A 247 -30.50 -12.87 -7.70
N HIS A 248 -29.20 -12.63 -7.47
CA HIS A 248 -28.13 -13.61 -7.68
C HIS A 248 -27.67 -14.33 -6.40
N ASP A 249 -28.41 -14.21 -5.29
CA ASP A 249 -28.13 -14.84 -3.98
C ASP A 249 -26.69 -14.62 -3.49
N VAL A 250 -26.21 -13.36 -3.62
CA VAL A 250 -24.87 -12.98 -3.15
C VAL A 250 -24.89 -12.90 -1.61
N ASP A 251 -23.83 -13.39 -0.95
CA ASP A 251 -23.68 -13.48 0.52
C ASP A 251 -23.90 -12.16 1.31
N LEU A 252 -24.03 -11.02 0.62
CA LEU A 252 -24.21 -9.66 1.18
C LEU A 252 -25.43 -9.50 2.08
N PHE A 253 -26.50 -10.26 1.85
CA PHE A 253 -27.74 -10.20 2.64
C PHE A 253 -27.95 -11.42 3.54
N THR A 254 -26.91 -12.24 3.75
CA THR A 254 -26.98 -13.42 4.61
C THR A 254 -27.49 -13.07 6.01
N GLY A 255 -28.60 -13.70 6.41
CA GLY A 255 -29.26 -13.43 7.70
C GLY A 255 -30.31 -12.32 7.69
N THR A 256 -30.53 -11.63 6.56
CA THR A 256 -31.63 -10.65 6.39
C THR A 256 -32.80 -11.31 5.65
N PRO A 257 -34.06 -11.21 6.14
CA PRO A 257 -35.21 -11.78 5.44
C PRO A 257 -35.42 -11.14 4.06
N SER A 258 -35.67 -11.95 3.02
CA SER A 258 -35.86 -11.46 1.64
C SER A 258 -36.99 -10.42 1.51
N GLU A 259 -38.03 -10.52 2.33
CA GLU A 259 -39.11 -9.53 2.40
C GLU A 259 -38.61 -8.14 2.81
N VAL A 260 -37.65 -8.07 3.74
CA VAL A 260 -37.06 -6.81 4.21
C VAL A 260 -36.21 -6.19 3.10
N VAL A 261 -35.44 -7.01 2.40
CA VAL A 261 -34.61 -6.57 1.26
C VAL A 261 -35.48 -6.05 0.12
N ASN A 262 -36.50 -6.82 -0.28
CA ASN A 262 -37.43 -6.43 -1.35
C ASN A 262 -38.22 -5.16 -1.00
N SER A 263 -38.65 -5.01 0.25
CA SER A 263 -39.31 -3.79 0.71
C SER A 263 -38.38 -2.58 0.65
N ALA A 264 -37.10 -2.73 1.00
CA ALA A 264 -36.10 -1.67 0.89
C ALA A 264 -35.77 -1.32 -0.57
N ILE A 265 -35.74 -2.30 -1.49
CA ILE A 265 -35.60 -2.06 -2.94
C ILE A 265 -36.77 -1.24 -3.46
N GLN A 266 -38.01 -1.66 -3.17
CA GLN A 266 -39.22 -0.94 -3.57
C GLN A 266 -39.24 0.49 -3.03
N LYS A 267 -38.83 0.68 -1.77
CA LYS A 267 -38.73 2.00 -1.17
C LYS A 267 -37.64 2.85 -1.80
N GLY A 268 -36.49 2.28 -2.15
CA GLY A 268 -35.42 2.98 -2.88
C GLY A 268 -35.89 3.52 -4.23
N TRP A 269 -36.57 2.68 -5.01
CA TRP A 269 -37.21 3.10 -6.27
C TRP A 269 -38.24 4.19 -6.05
N ALA A 270 -39.12 4.06 -5.04
CA ALA A 270 -40.13 5.06 -4.73
C ALA A 270 -39.53 6.43 -4.36
N ILE A 271 -38.45 6.45 -3.58
CA ILE A 271 -37.73 7.68 -3.22
C ILE A 271 -37.11 8.31 -4.46
N GLY A 272 -36.35 7.53 -5.24
CA GLY A 272 -35.68 8.04 -6.44
C GLY A 272 -36.67 8.60 -7.46
N ASN A 273 -37.80 7.91 -7.68
CA ASN A 273 -38.87 8.40 -8.54
C ASN A 273 -39.50 9.69 -8.00
N ALA A 274 -39.79 9.76 -6.71
CA ALA A 274 -40.34 10.97 -6.10
C ALA A 274 -39.42 12.19 -6.25
N TRP A 275 -38.09 11.97 -6.26
CA TRP A 275 -37.11 13.01 -6.52
C TRP A 275 -37.06 13.40 -8.01
N PHE A 276 -37.10 12.44 -8.93
CA PHE A 276 -37.20 12.75 -10.37
C PHE A 276 -38.48 13.50 -10.73
N ASP A 277 -39.63 13.07 -10.19
CA ASP A 277 -40.92 13.70 -10.43
C ASP A 277 -40.91 15.16 -9.95
N TYR A 278 -40.24 15.43 -8.82
CA TYR A 278 -40.06 16.78 -8.28
C TYR A 278 -39.21 17.66 -9.19
N VAL A 279 -38.09 17.12 -9.70
CA VAL A 279 -37.13 17.87 -10.52
C VAL A 279 -37.65 18.13 -11.93
N ASN A 280 -38.40 17.19 -12.51
CA ASN A 280 -38.91 17.30 -13.88
C ASN A 280 -40.24 18.07 -14.00
N ASP A 281 -40.79 18.56 -12.88
CA ASP A 281 -42.13 19.21 -12.80
C ASP A 281 -43.20 18.41 -13.56
N ASP A 282 -43.25 17.09 -13.33
CA ASP A 282 -44.24 16.21 -13.96
C ASP A 282 -45.63 16.41 -13.33
N SER A 283 -46.25 17.53 -13.68
CA SER A 283 -47.53 18.01 -13.16
C SER A 283 -48.73 17.15 -13.57
N GLU A 284 -48.53 16.11 -14.38
CA GLU A 284 -49.61 15.21 -14.83
C GLU A 284 -50.09 14.27 -13.72
N ASN A 285 -49.25 13.97 -12.71
CA ASN A 285 -49.61 13.14 -11.56
C ASN A 285 -49.61 13.94 -10.26
N LYS A 286 -50.74 13.94 -9.53
CA LYS A 286 -50.77 14.50 -8.18
C LYS A 286 -49.88 13.66 -7.26
N PRO A 287 -48.87 14.25 -6.60
CA PRO A 287 -47.98 13.51 -5.73
C PRO A 287 -48.76 12.92 -4.55
N THR A 288 -48.42 11.68 -4.18
CA THR A 288 -48.95 11.02 -2.99
C THR A 288 -48.35 11.67 -1.72
N ASP A 289 -49.03 11.53 -0.57
CA ASP A 289 -48.51 12.07 0.70
C ASP A 289 -47.12 11.52 1.05
N GLU A 290 -46.84 10.28 0.65
CA GLU A 290 -45.53 9.63 0.82
C GLU A 290 -44.46 10.24 -0.10
N SER A 291 -44.78 10.49 -1.37
CA SER A 291 -43.90 11.18 -2.32
C SER A 291 -43.55 12.60 -1.83
N VAL A 292 -44.53 13.34 -1.32
CA VAL A 292 -44.30 14.66 -0.70
C VAL A 292 -43.36 14.55 0.52
N GLY A 293 -43.42 13.45 1.28
CA GLY A 293 -42.47 13.16 2.35
C GLY A 293 -41.04 13.04 1.83
N TYR A 294 -40.83 12.26 0.78
CA TYR A 294 -39.51 12.07 0.17
C TYR A 294 -38.95 13.35 -0.46
N GLN A 295 -39.81 14.19 -1.05
CA GLN A 295 -39.41 15.51 -1.58
C GLN A 295 -38.91 16.46 -0.48
N LYS A 296 -39.52 16.43 0.72
CA LYS A 296 -39.04 17.21 1.86
C LYS A 296 -37.65 16.78 2.33
N ILE A 297 -37.36 15.47 2.26
CA ILE A 297 -36.03 14.94 2.58
C ILE A 297 -35.00 15.50 1.60
N LEU A 298 -35.31 15.53 0.29
CA LEU A 298 -34.44 16.11 -0.73
C LEU A 298 -34.14 17.59 -0.45
N LEU A 299 -35.16 18.39 -0.13
CA LEU A 299 -34.99 19.81 0.18
C LEU A 299 -34.13 20.03 1.43
N ALA A 300 -34.35 19.24 2.48
CA ALA A 300 -33.55 19.30 3.70
C ALA A 300 -32.08 18.90 3.46
N ALA A 301 -31.84 17.94 2.56
CA ALA A 301 -30.51 17.55 2.12
C ALA A 301 -29.83 18.68 1.33
N TYR A 302 -30.54 19.27 0.36
CA TYR A 302 -30.02 20.38 -0.45
C TYR A 302 -29.60 21.57 0.42
N GLU A 303 -30.44 22.02 1.36
CA GLU A 303 -30.09 23.12 2.28
C GLU A 303 -28.79 22.84 3.07
N GLN A 304 -28.60 21.59 3.53
CA GLN A 304 -27.37 21.19 4.22
C GLN A 304 -26.17 21.09 3.29
N TYR A 305 -26.37 20.64 2.05
CA TYR A 305 -25.33 20.60 1.03
C TYR A 305 -24.80 22.00 0.75
N ARG A 306 -25.68 22.99 0.56
CA ARG A 306 -25.29 24.40 0.35
C ARG A 306 -24.43 24.95 1.49
N GLN A 307 -24.79 24.62 2.73
CA GLN A 307 -24.00 25.04 3.90
C GLN A 307 -22.60 24.40 3.90
N LYS A 308 -22.52 23.11 3.55
CA LYS A 308 -21.26 22.37 3.44
C LYS A 308 -20.37 22.91 2.33
N TYR A 309 -20.94 23.17 1.14
CA TYR A 309 -20.26 23.83 0.03
C TYR A 309 -19.70 25.18 0.46
N ALA A 310 -20.54 26.08 0.99
CA ALA A 310 -20.11 27.42 1.39
C ALA A 310 -18.98 27.39 2.45
N ALA A 311 -19.04 26.44 3.39
CA ALA A 311 -18.00 26.26 4.39
C ALA A 311 -16.66 25.80 3.78
N GLN A 312 -16.70 24.84 2.85
CA GLN A 312 -15.51 24.36 2.16
C GLN A 312 -14.95 25.42 1.21
N GLU A 313 -15.79 26.12 0.46
CA GLU A 313 -15.37 27.15 -0.48
C GLU A 313 -14.66 28.31 0.25
N LYS A 314 -15.21 28.74 1.39
CA LYS A 314 -14.56 29.73 2.27
C LYS A 314 -13.19 29.25 2.74
N LEU A 315 -13.07 27.98 3.12
CA LEU A 315 -11.81 27.40 3.56
C LEU A 315 -10.77 27.39 2.43
N LEU A 316 -11.15 26.96 1.23
CA LEU A 316 -10.25 26.92 0.07
C LEU A 316 -9.81 28.33 -0.34
N LYS A 317 -10.73 29.30 -0.42
CA LYS A 317 -10.42 30.70 -0.78
C LYS A 317 -9.55 31.41 0.26
N SER A 318 -9.65 31.03 1.54
CA SER A 318 -8.85 31.64 2.61
C SER A 318 -7.36 31.32 2.52
N GLY A 319 -6.98 30.22 1.86
CA GLY A 319 -5.62 29.70 1.87
C GLY A 319 -5.15 29.19 3.24
N ASP A 320 -6.06 29.05 4.22
CA ASP A 320 -5.68 28.66 5.58
C ASP A 320 -5.25 27.19 5.68
N LEU A 321 -5.80 26.29 4.86
CA LEU A 321 -5.53 24.86 4.95
C LEU A 321 -4.02 24.55 4.78
N PRO A 322 -3.33 24.95 3.69
CA PRO A 322 -1.90 24.72 3.56
C PRO A 322 -1.07 25.30 4.72
N ARG A 323 -1.44 26.49 5.19
CA ARG A 323 -0.76 27.18 6.30
C ARG A 323 -0.89 26.41 7.61
N VAL A 324 -2.10 25.95 7.96
CA VAL A 324 -2.34 25.20 9.20
C VAL A 324 -1.68 23.83 9.14
N VAL A 325 -1.76 23.13 8.01
CA VAL A 325 -1.07 21.84 7.82
C VAL A 325 0.43 22.01 8.00
N ALA A 326 1.04 22.99 7.32
CA ALA A 326 2.46 23.27 7.42
C ALA A 326 2.88 23.62 8.86
N ALA A 327 2.12 24.49 9.53
CA ALA A 327 2.39 24.85 10.93
C ALA A 327 2.23 23.66 11.89
N ALA A 328 1.27 22.77 11.64
CA ALA A 328 1.08 21.55 12.41
C ALA A 328 2.25 20.59 12.22
N MET A 329 2.67 20.33 10.99
CA MET A 329 3.83 19.48 10.68
C MET A 329 5.11 20.05 11.28
N ALA A 330 5.30 21.38 11.27
CA ALA A 330 6.46 22.02 11.90
C ALA A 330 6.53 21.81 13.42
N ARG A 331 5.38 21.55 14.09
CA ARG A 331 5.33 21.20 15.52
C ARG A 331 5.52 19.70 15.77
N MET A 332 5.31 18.87 14.75
CA MET A 332 5.40 17.40 14.82
C MET A 332 6.70 16.94 14.17
N ASN A 333 7.76 16.82 14.96
CA ASN A 333 9.12 16.56 14.46
C ASN A 333 9.28 15.30 13.59
N ASN A 334 8.37 14.32 13.72
CA ASN A 334 8.41 13.07 12.95
C ASN A 334 7.46 13.08 11.74
N ALA A 335 6.61 14.10 11.59
CA ALA A 335 5.64 14.21 10.51
C ALA A 335 6.33 14.66 9.21
N THR A 336 7.00 13.73 8.54
CA THR A 336 7.75 13.98 7.29
C THR A 336 7.09 13.32 6.06
N ARG A 337 5.91 12.70 6.22
CA ARG A 337 5.12 12.13 5.13
C ARG A 337 3.82 12.90 4.92
N LEU A 338 3.54 13.18 3.66
CA LEU A 338 2.29 13.77 3.20
C LEU A 338 1.63 12.81 2.19
N ASP A 339 0.38 12.45 2.44
CA ASP A 339 -0.44 11.72 1.47
C ASP A 339 -1.63 12.57 1.05
N LEU A 340 -1.85 12.68 -0.26
CA LEU A 340 -2.97 13.42 -0.86
C LEU A 340 -3.91 12.41 -1.52
N HIS A 341 -5.12 12.24 -1.00
CA HIS A 341 -6.06 11.22 -1.45
C HIS A 341 -7.29 11.83 -2.12
N ASN A 342 -7.80 11.13 -3.14
CA ASN A 342 -9.12 11.37 -3.73
C ASN A 342 -9.95 10.08 -3.62
N SER A 343 -10.28 9.67 -2.40
CA SER A 343 -11.05 8.43 -2.22
C SER A 343 -11.96 8.46 -1.01
N GLU A 344 -13.08 7.77 -1.14
CA GLU A 344 -14.07 7.58 -0.07
C GLU A 344 -13.61 6.57 1.00
N PHE A 345 -12.43 5.94 0.82
CA PHE A 345 -11.95 4.82 1.65
C PHE A 345 -11.58 5.17 3.09
N THR A 346 -11.59 6.44 3.51
CA THR A 346 -11.26 6.74 4.91
C THR A 346 -12.38 6.21 5.81
N ARG A 347 -12.02 5.53 6.91
CA ARG A 347 -12.98 4.91 7.85
C ARG A 347 -14.03 5.90 8.42
N ARG A 348 -13.78 7.21 8.28
CA ARG A 348 -14.71 8.29 8.67
C ARG A 348 -15.92 8.40 7.75
N TYR A 349 -15.80 8.02 6.47
CA TYR A 349 -16.87 8.07 5.48
C TYR A 349 -17.49 6.69 5.24
N ARG A 350 -17.67 5.88 6.28
CA ARG A 350 -18.47 4.66 6.12
C ARG A 350 -19.90 5.09 5.82
N ARG A 351 -20.27 5.04 4.54
CA ARG A 351 -21.66 5.24 4.12
C ARG A 351 -22.52 4.25 4.90
N PRO A 352 -23.72 4.67 5.36
CA PRO A 352 -24.68 3.72 5.87
C PRO A 352 -24.86 2.59 4.85
N ASP A 353 -25.01 1.36 5.30
CA ASP A 353 -25.42 0.28 4.40
C ASP A 353 -26.76 0.63 3.75
N TYR A 354 -27.05 0.03 2.60
CA TYR A 354 -28.24 0.38 1.81
C TYR A 354 -29.54 0.29 2.63
N LEU A 355 -29.70 -0.76 3.44
CA LEU A 355 -30.91 -0.94 4.25
C LEU A 355 -31.05 0.15 5.31
N THR A 356 -29.94 0.51 5.97
CA THR A 356 -29.92 1.64 6.92
C THR A 356 -30.18 2.97 6.22
N MET A 357 -29.63 3.18 5.03
CA MET A 357 -29.82 4.40 4.24
C MET A 357 -31.29 4.61 3.87
N ILE A 358 -31.96 3.60 3.30
CA ILE A 358 -33.33 3.73 2.80
C ILE A 358 -34.37 3.79 3.93
N ASN A 359 -34.09 3.17 5.08
CA ASN A 359 -35.03 3.08 6.19
C ASN A 359 -34.89 4.20 7.23
N ASN A 360 -33.88 5.06 7.12
CA ASN A 360 -33.65 6.15 8.06
C ASN A 360 -33.41 7.47 7.31
N GLU A 361 -34.28 8.45 7.55
CA GLU A 361 -34.23 9.75 6.87
C GLU A 361 -32.91 10.50 7.11
N GLU A 362 -32.37 10.46 8.32
CA GLU A 362 -31.08 11.08 8.65
C GLU A 362 -29.92 10.40 7.90
N SER A 363 -29.94 9.07 7.80
CA SER A 363 -28.96 8.30 7.03
C SER A 363 -29.05 8.59 5.53
N LEU A 364 -30.26 8.75 5.00
CA LEU A 364 -30.50 9.12 3.61
C LEU A 364 -30.02 10.55 3.31
N ILE A 365 -30.33 11.51 4.17
CA ILE A 365 -29.79 12.87 4.04
C ILE A 365 -28.26 12.80 4.09
N LYS A 366 -27.70 12.13 5.09
CA LYS A 366 -26.25 12.01 5.24
C LYS A 366 -25.59 11.39 4.01
N SER A 367 -26.22 10.43 3.33
CA SER A 367 -25.68 9.80 2.11
C SER A 367 -25.59 10.77 0.93
N THR A 368 -26.44 11.80 0.88
CA THR A 368 -26.36 12.87 -0.13
C THR A 368 -25.33 13.96 0.21
N LEU A 369 -24.92 14.07 1.48
CA LEU A 369 -24.00 15.11 1.95
C LEU A 369 -22.51 14.74 1.82
N PHE A 370 -22.18 13.60 1.23
CA PHE A 370 -20.79 13.21 1.03
C PHE A 370 -20.16 14.08 -0.08
N PRO A 371 -18.96 14.64 0.12
CA PRO A 371 -18.24 15.32 -0.95
C PRO A 371 -17.89 14.32 -2.06
N ILE A 372 -17.80 14.80 -3.29
CA ILE A 372 -17.58 13.96 -4.47
C ILE A 372 -16.09 13.73 -4.73
N THR A 373 -15.79 12.57 -5.33
CA THR A 373 -14.46 12.28 -5.87
C THR A 373 -14.27 13.03 -7.18
N TRP A 374 -13.01 13.24 -7.56
CA TRP A 374 -12.66 13.84 -8.86
C TRP A 374 -13.16 12.99 -10.04
N GLU A 375 -13.23 11.67 -9.85
CA GLU A 375 -13.84 10.72 -10.80
C GLU A 375 -15.32 10.99 -11.03
N LYS A 376 -16.08 11.12 -9.94
CA LYS A 376 -17.51 11.44 -10.02
C LYS A 376 -17.70 12.82 -10.63
N GLY A 377 -16.86 13.79 -10.24
CA GLY A 377 -16.83 15.10 -10.87
C GLY A 377 -16.81 14.99 -12.40
N MET A 378 -15.74 14.39 -12.91
CA MET A 378 -15.54 14.25 -14.34
C MET A 378 -16.64 13.43 -15.04
N ARG A 379 -17.06 12.30 -14.47
CA ARG A 379 -18.09 11.42 -15.05
C ARG A 379 -19.45 12.09 -15.18
N PHE A 380 -19.79 12.98 -14.27
CA PHE A 380 -21.09 13.67 -14.23
C PHE A 380 -21.00 15.14 -14.68
N GLU A 381 -19.89 15.54 -15.31
CA GLU A 381 -19.65 16.91 -15.78
C GLU A 381 -19.74 17.97 -14.66
N LEU A 382 -19.43 17.56 -13.43
CA LEU A 382 -19.32 18.41 -12.26
C LEU A 382 -17.84 18.77 -12.06
N GLY A 383 -17.49 20.03 -11.78
CA GLY A 383 -16.11 20.28 -11.42
C GLY A 383 -15.68 21.70 -11.11
N ASN A 384 -14.97 21.80 -9.97
CA ASN A 384 -13.82 22.69 -9.73
C ASN A 384 -12.94 22.03 -8.63
N PRO A 385 -12.32 20.86 -8.91
CA PRO A 385 -11.53 20.14 -7.91
C PRO A 385 -10.36 21.00 -7.42
N PRO A 386 -9.92 20.84 -6.16
CA PRO A 386 -8.92 21.71 -5.54
C PRO A 386 -7.49 21.37 -5.98
N LEU A 387 -7.22 21.43 -7.29
CA LEU A 387 -5.95 21.09 -7.94
C LEU A 387 -4.77 21.87 -7.35
N GLU A 388 -5.00 23.13 -6.99
CA GLU A 388 -3.99 24.02 -6.39
C GLU A 388 -3.37 23.44 -5.12
N LEU A 389 -4.08 22.58 -4.37
CA LEU A 389 -3.54 21.95 -3.17
C LEU A 389 -2.35 21.04 -3.46
N LEU A 390 -2.26 20.45 -4.66
CA LEU A 390 -1.11 19.66 -5.10
C LEU A 390 0.20 20.48 -5.09
N PHE A 391 0.09 21.78 -5.31
CA PHE A 391 1.23 22.70 -5.31
C PHE A 391 1.41 23.42 -3.97
N GLN A 392 0.31 23.93 -3.41
CA GLN A 392 0.33 24.77 -2.22
C GLN A 392 0.78 24.00 -0.97
N LEU A 393 0.40 22.74 -0.81
CA LEU A 393 0.73 21.96 0.38
C LEU A 393 2.23 21.66 0.48
N PRO A 394 2.90 21.04 -0.52
CA PRO A 394 4.35 20.86 -0.47
C PRO A 394 5.10 22.18 -0.26
N ALA A 395 4.69 23.24 -0.97
CA ALA A 395 5.32 24.55 -0.87
C ALA A 395 5.21 25.14 0.55
N ALA A 396 4.01 25.18 1.13
CA ALA A 396 3.79 25.72 2.48
C ALA A 396 4.55 24.93 3.56
N ILE A 397 4.58 23.59 3.44
CA ILE A 397 5.32 22.72 4.37
C ILE A 397 6.82 23.03 4.32
N TYR A 398 7.36 23.19 3.12
CA TYR A 398 8.76 23.57 2.92
C TYR A 398 9.07 24.97 3.49
N GLU A 399 8.21 25.95 3.24
CA GLU A 399 8.34 27.31 3.78
C GLU A 399 8.28 27.34 5.32
N ALA A 400 7.55 26.41 5.94
CA ALA A 400 7.53 26.20 7.39
C ALA A 400 8.79 25.48 7.93
N GLY A 401 9.75 25.14 7.07
CA GLY A 401 11.02 24.51 7.44
C GLY A 401 10.95 22.99 7.59
N VAL A 402 9.87 22.36 7.12
CA VAL A 402 9.71 20.90 7.15
C VAL A 402 10.15 20.31 5.82
N PHE A 403 10.97 19.27 5.88
CA PHE A 403 11.41 18.54 4.69
C PHE A 403 10.67 17.22 4.58
N LEU A 404 9.87 17.08 3.53
CA LEU A 404 9.19 15.82 3.23
C LEU A 404 10.22 14.73 2.88
N SER A 405 10.09 13.57 3.52
CA SER A 405 10.79 12.34 3.16
C SER A 405 9.96 11.48 2.21
N THR A 406 8.63 11.56 2.32
CA THR A 406 7.69 10.77 1.52
C THR A 406 6.55 11.66 1.06
N LEU A 407 6.21 11.56 -0.22
CA LEU A 407 5.03 12.20 -0.80
C LEU A 407 4.26 11.15 -1.61
N GLU A 408 2.99 11.00 -1.29
CA GLU A 408 2.06 10.14 -2.01
C GLU A 408 0.89 10.95 -2.55
N ILE A 409 0.60 10.81 -3.83
CA ILE A 409 -0.48 11.50 -4.53
C ILE A 409 -1.38 10.45 -5.17
N ARG A 410 -2.61 10.37 -4.67
CA ARG A 410 -3.69 9.50 -5.15
C ARG A 410 -4.86 10.32 -5.65
N ALA A 411 -4.57 11.21 -6.59
CA ALA A 411 -5.58 11.99 -7.29
C ALA A 411 -5.21 12.07 -8.77
N PRO A 412 -6.15 11.78 -9.69
CA PRO A 412 -5.90 11.91 -11.12
C PRO A 412 -5.80 13.39 -11.48
N PRO A 413 -5.21 13.77 -12.62
CA PRO A 413 -5.29 15.15 -13.07
C PRO A 413 -6.70 15.41 -13.63
N CYS A 414 -7.40 16.43 -13.14
CA CYS A 414 -8.68 16.84 -13.72
C CYS A 414 -8.52 17.69 -14.97
N ASP A 415 -7.39 18.38 -15.08
CA ASP A 415 -6.93 19.10 -16.26
C ASP A 415 -5.41 18.96 -16.32
N PHE A 416 -4.93 18.26 -17.34
CA PHE A 416 -3.51 18.02 -17.55
C PHE A 416 -2.74 19.31 -17.79
N LEU A 417 -3.29 20.24 -18.56
CA LEU A 417 -2.62 21.48 -18.93
C LEU A 417 -2.46 22.38 -17.71
N SER A 418 -3.44 22.39 -16.81
CA SER A 418 -3.34 23.10 -15.53
C SER A 418 -2.17 22.63 -14.66
N LEU A 419 -1.70 21.38 -14.79
CA LEU A 419 -0.53 20.90 -14.03
C LEU A 419 0.78 21.63 -14.39
N ALA A 420 0.93 22.05 -15.66
CA ALA A 420 2.14 22.72 -16.16
C ALA A 420 1.95 24.23 -16.39
N SER A 421 0.71 24.72 -16.31
CA SER A 421 0.36 26.12 -16.56
C SER A 421 1.09 27.10 -15.62
N ASN A 422 1.24 26.74 -14.35
CA ASN A 422 1.89 27.59 -13.35
C ASN A 422 3.34 27.19 -13.10
N LYS A 423 4.25 27.75 -13.91
CA LYS A 423 5.70 27.50 -13.79
C LYS A 423 6.27 27.90 -12.42
N GLU A 424 5.73 28.94 -11.78
CA GLU A 424 6.21 29.37 -10.45
C GLU A 424 5.85 28.32 -9.38
N SER A 425 4.59 27.87 -9.35
CA SER A 425 4.13 26.80 -8.46
C SER A 425 4.93 25.52 -8.67
N LEU A 426 5.21 25.15 -9.92
CA LEU A 426 6.01 23.98 -10.23
C LEU A 426 7.46 24.10 -9.73
N GLN A 427 8.06 25.29 -9.77
CA GLN A 427 9.37 25.52 -9.18
C GLN A 427 9.34 25.43 -7.65
N LYS A 428 8.30 25.95 -6.99
CA LYS A 428 8.12 25.80 -5.54
C LYS A 428 8.01 24.33 -5.15
N VAL A 429 7.25 23.55 -5.91
CA VAL A 429 7.15 22.09 -5.73
C VAL A 429 8.52 21.43 -5.87
N LYS A 430 9.28 21.75 -6.93
CA LYS A 430 10.65 21.23 -7.11
C LYS A 430 11.51 21.47 -5.89
N HIS A 431 11.47 22.69 -5.32
CA HIS A 431 12.20 23.03 -4.10
C HIS A 431 11.70 22.27 -2.87
N ALA A 432 10.39 22.15 -2.72
CA ALA A 432 9.77 21.44 -1.60
C ALA A 432 10.13 19.95 -1.57
N THR A 433 10.33 19.33 -2.73
CA THR A 433 10.56 17.89 -2.86
C THR A 433 12.02 17.48 -3.04
N GLN A 434 12.98 18.40 -2.91
CA GLN A 434 14.42 18.12 -3.11
C GLN A 434 15.02 17.08 -2.16
N ARG A 435 14.33 16.77 -1.06
CA ARG A 435 14.79 15.81 -0.04
C ARG A 435 13.92 14.54 0.04
N LEU A 436 12.99 14.35 -0.89
CA LEU A 436 12.19 13.13 -0.95
C LEU A 436 13.09 11.89 -1.07
N ARG A 437 12.74 10.86 -0.31
CA ARG A 437 13.25 9.50 -0.43
C ARG A 437 12.25 8.61 -1.12
N ASN A 438 10.95 8.85 -0.91
CA ASN A 438 9.89 8.06 -1.50
C ASN A 438 8.92 8.99 -2.22
N PHE A 439 8.62 8.68 -3.48
CA PHE A 439 7.60 9.38 -4.24
C PHE A 439 6.65 8.37 -4.88
N SER A 440 5.35 8.57 -4.67
CA SER A 440 4.31 7.73 -5.23
C SER A 440 3.23 8.59 -5.89
N TYR A 441 2.97 8.33 -7.17
CA TYR A 441 1.84 8.86 -7.90
C TYR A 441 0.97 7.68 -8.35
N ASP A 442 -0.14 7.48 -7.67
CA ASP A 442 -1.08 6.38 -7.91
C ASP A 442 -2.51 6.85 -7.68
N PRO A 443 -3.16 7.44 -8.70
CA PRO A 443 -4.52 7.95 -8.60
C PRO A 443 -5.57 6.95 -8.14
N ARG A 444 -5.31 5.63 -8.22
CA ARG A 444 -6.25 4.55 -7.84
C ARG A 444 -7.66 4.69 -8.42
N VAL A 445 -7.76 5.23 -9.62
CA VAL A 445 -9.02 5.26 -10.36
C VAL A 445 -9.29 3.91 -11.00
N SER A 446 -10.56 3.60 -11.24
CA SER A 446 -10.96 2.37 -11.90
C SER A 446 -10.25 2.25 -13.25
N TYR A 447 -9.67 1.08 -13.49
CA TYR A 447 -9.01 0.78 -14.76
C TYR A 447 -9.98 0.99 -15.93
N CYS A 448 -9.47 1.56 -17.02
CA CYS A 448 -10.16 1.68 -18.30
C CYS A 448 -11.56 2.32 -18.26
N SER A 449 -11.74 3.30 -17.38
CA SER A 449 -12.94 4.16 -17.43
C SER A 449 -13.00 5.00 -18.71
N GLY A 450 -11.88 5.19 -19.41
CA GLY A 450 -11.75 6.10 -20.54
C GLY A 450 -11.88 7.58 -20.15
N LEU A 451 -12.15 7.89 -18.88
CA LEU A 451 -12.45 9.24 -18.41
C LEU A 451 -11.23 10.17 -18.44
N TRP A 452 -10.01 9.62 -18.33
CA TRP A 452 -8.77 10.38 -18.32
C TRP A 452 -7.82 9.96 -19.44
N SER A 453 -8.34 9.46 -20.56
CA SER A 453 -7.51 9.32 -21.74
C SER A 453 -7.04 10.70 -22.17
N ALA A 454 -5.73 10.89 -22.25
CA ALA A 454 -5.20 12.08 -22.91
C ALA A 454 -5.66 12.06 -24.38
N GLU A 455 -5.97 13.23 -24.91
CA GLU A 455 -6.34 13.45 -26.29
C GLU A 455 -5.16 14.04 -27.09
N GLU A 456 -4.31 14.84 -26.42
CA GLU A 456 -3.25 15.61 -27.06
C GLU A 456 -1.87 15.40 -26.41
N SER A 457 -0.79 15.52 -27.21
CA SER A 457 0.58 15.29 -26.75
C SER A 457 1.03 16.29 -25.66
N ASN A 458 0.50 17.51 -25.69
CA ASN A 458 0.76 18.56 -24.70
C ASN A 458 0.25 18.20 -23.29
N GLU A 459 -0.83 17.43 -23.18
CA GLU A 459 -1.38 16.94 -21.90
C GLU A 459 -0.44 15.94 -21.25
N ILE A 460 0.08 15.01 -22.05
CA ILE A 460 1.09 14.03 -21.64
C ILE A 460 2.38 14.75 -21.23
N GLU A 461 2.81 15.75 -22.00
CA GLU A 461 3.97 16.58 -21.67
C GLU A 461 3.76 17.32 -20.35
N ALA A 462 2.57 17.88 -20.10
CA ALA A 462 2.24 18.59 -18.87
C ALA A 462 2.26 17.65 -17.65
N LEU A 463 1.70 16.45 -17.77
CA LEU A 463 1.83 15.41 -16.73
C LEU A 463 3.30 15.04 -16.52
N GLY A 464 4.06 14.84 -17.59
CA GLY A 464 5.48 14.52 -17.53
C GLY A 464 6.28 15.62 -16.83
N GLU A 465 6.01 16.90 -17.09
CA GLU A 465 6.64 18.03 -16.40
C GLU A 465 6.30 18.06 -14.91
N TYR A 466 5.04 17.79 -14.57
CA TYR A 466 4.57 17.72 -13.19
C TYR A 466 5.24 16.59 -12.41
N LEU A 467 5.21 15.35 -12.92
CA LEU A 467 5.87 14.21 -12.29
C LEU A 467 7.38 14.46 -12.13
N ASN A 468 8.02 15.02 -13.15
CA ASN A 468 9.44 15.36 -13.11
C ASN A 468 9.79 16.37 -12.02
N ALA A 469 8.87 17.25 -11.60
CA ALA A 469 9.13 18.18 -10.51
C ALA A 469 9.38 17.48 -9.18
N HIS A 470 8.67 16.39 -8.91
CA HIS A 470 8.83 15.59 -7.70
C HIS A 470 10.02 14.64 -7.74
N LEU A 471 10.46 14.27 -8.94
CA LEU A 471 11.47 13.24 -9.18
C LEU A 471 12.92 13.76 -9.20
N GLN A 472 13.16 15.04 -8.92
CA GLN A 472 14.50 15.63 -9.00
C GLN A 472 15.41 15.32 -7.80
N SER A 473 14.86 14.75 -6.72
CA SER A 473 15.64 14.47 -5.51
C SER A 473 16.67 13.35 -5.77
N PRO A 474 17.99 13.60 -5.55
CA PRO A 474 19.01 12.57 -5.64
C PRO A 474 18.96 11.58 -4.46
N LEU A 475 18.10 11.86 -3.47
CA LEU A 475 17.90 11.01 -2.30
C LEU A 475 16.80 9.96 -2.49
N LEU A 476 16.13 9.94 -3.65
CA LEU A 476 15.07 8.98 -3.94
C LEU A 476 15.60 7.53 -3.87
N GLU A 477 14.85 6.71 -3.12
CA GLU A 477 15.08 5.29 -2.84
C GLU A 477 13.90 4.45 -3.37
N ASP A 478 12.67 4.98 -3.38
CA ASP A 478 11.45 4.31 -3.85
C ASP A 478 10.65 5.26 -4.76
N ILE A 479 10.43 4.85 -6.01
CA ILE A 479 9.63 5.57 -6.99
C ILE A 479 8.48 4.66 -7.43
N ARG A 480 7.25 5.14 -7.30
CA ARG A 480 6.04 4.44 -7.76
C ARG A 480 5.21 5.34 -8.65
N LEU A 481 5.01 4.93 -9.89
CA LEU A 481 4.25 5.69 -10.89
C LEU A 481 3.20 4.78 -11.50
N SER A 482 1.94 5.16 -11.35
CA SER A 482 0.80 4.53 -12.01
C SER A 482 0.16 5.52 -12.97
N CYS A 483 0.10 5.15 -14.24
CA CYS A 483 -0.48 5.88 -15.36
C CYS A 483 -1.55 5.06 -16.09
N ASP A 484 -2.06 3.98 -15.47
CA ASP A 484 -3.09 3.12 -16.05
C ASP A 484 -4.36 3.87 -16.46
N PHE A 485 -4.65 4.96 -15.76
CA PHE A 485 -5.82 5.79 -16.03
C PHE A 485 -5.79 6.48 -17.40
N LEU A 486 -4.61 6.57 -18.03
CA LEU A 486 -4.44 7.08 -19.39
C LEU A 486 -4.81 6.05 -20.46
N GLN A 487 -4.86 4.76 -20.10
CA GLN A 487 -5.07 3.68 -21.06
C GLN A 487 -6.56 3.33 -21.19
N ILE A 488 -6.99 3.15 -22.44
CA ILE A 488 -8.29 2.58 -22.80
C ILE A 488 -8.04 1.14 -23.24
N ASP A 489 -8.86 0.20 -22.77
CA ASP A 489 -8.78 -1.19 -23.18
C ASP A 489 -8.84 -1.36 -24.70
N ALA A 490 -8.08 -2.35 -25.19
CA ALA A 490 -7.99 -2.70 -26.60
C ALA A 490 -7.41 -1.62 -27.54
N VAL A 491 -6.94 -0.48 -27.00
CA VAL A 491 -6.24 0.55 -27.75
C VAL A 491 -4.79 0.61 -27.31
N ALA A 492 -3.85 0.43 -28.24
CA ALA A 492 -2.44 0.61 -27.96
C ALA A 492 -2.17 2.05 -27.48
N PRO A 493 -1.45 2.24 -26.36
CA PRO A 493 -1.17 3.58 -25.86
C PRO A 493 -0.29 4.32 -26.87
N TRP A 494 -0.75 5.51 -27.26
CA TRP A 494 -0.07 6.36 -28.23
C TRP A 494 0.90 7.35 -27.57
N PHE A 495 0.82 7.51 -26.25
CA PHE A 495 1.60 8.47 -25.48
C PHE A 495 3.00 7.95 -25.10
N ASN A 496 3.94 8.86 -24.80
CA ASN A 496 5.28 8.52 -24.29
C ASN A 496 5.57 9.25 -22.97
N LEU A 497 5.88 8.50 -21.91
CA LEU A 497 6.31 9.01 -20.60
C LEU A 497 7.73 8.56 -20.21
N GLY A 498 8.50 7.98 -21.12
CA GLY A 498 9.90 7.58 -20.89
C GLY A 498 10.82 8.75 -20.50
N VAL A 499 10.42 9.98 -20.82
CA VAL A 499 11.09 11.21 -20.35
C VAL A 499 11.20 11.31 -18.83
N VAL A 500 10.24 10.73 -18.09
CA VAL A 500 10.22 10.71 -16.63
C VAL A 500 11.35 9.84 -16.06
N LEU A 501 11.77 8.80 -16.81
CA LEU A 501 12.84 7.88 -16.42
C LEU A 501 14.25 8.40 -16.76
N THR A 502 14.35 9.24 -17.79
CA THR A 502 15.64 9.62 -18.38
C THR A 502 16.17 10.97 -17.93
N ARG A 503 15.33 11.88 -17.43
CA ARG A 503 15.71 13.25 -17.05
C ARG A 503 16.51 13.35 -15.75
N ASN A 504 16.39 12.37 -14.85
CA ASN A 504 16.95 12.44 -13.50
C ASN A 504 17.90 11.28 -13.23
N HIS A 505 18.82 11.47 -12.28
CA HIS A 505 19.74 10.44 -11.82
C HIS A 505 19.49 10.13 -10.34
N TRP A 506 19.20 8.87 -10.03
CA TRP A 506 18.86 8.42 -8.67
C TRP A 506 19.89 7.42 -8.14
N PRO A 507 21.04 7.88 -7.60
CA PRO A 507 22.12 7.00 -7.15
C PRO A 507 21.75 6.13 -5.94
N ARG A 508 20.65 6.43 -5.27
CA ARG A 508 20.14 5.72 -4.09
C ARG A 508 18.90 4.87 -4.37
N LEU A 509 18.45 4.82 -5.62
CA LEU A 509 17.24 4.08 -5.98
C LEU A 509 17.40 2.60 -5.63
N LYS A 510 16.38 2.06 -4.97
CA LYS A 510 16.28 0.66 -4.56
C LYS A 510 15.03 0.01 -5.15
N ILE A 511 13.93 0.75 -5.24
CA ILE A 511 12.63 0.25 -5.68
C ILE A 511 12.12 1.14 -6.80
N ILE A 512 11.67 0.51 -7.88
CA ILE A 512 10.93 1.19 -8.95
C ILE A 512 9.66 0.39 -9.28
N SER A 513 8.53 1.06 -9.19
CA SER A 513 7.22 0.54 -9.56
C SER A 513 6.65 1.37 -10.70
N LEU A 514 6.46 0.75 -11.86
CA LEU A 514 5.88 1.40 -13.04
C LEU A 514 4.64 0.62 -13.43
N THR A 515 3.52 1.32 -13.56
CA THR A 515 2.25 0.72 -13.96
C THR A 515 1.59 1.58 -15.02
N GLY A 516 1.26 0.99 -16.18
CA GLY A 516 0.55 1.72 -17.24
C GLY A 516 1.39 2.73 -18.03
N LEU A 517 2.72 2.66 -17.96
CA LEU A 517 3.60 3.56 -18.73
C LEU A 517 3.89 3.01 -20.13
N ALA A 518 4.00 3.92 -21.10
CA ALA A 518 4.50 3.66 -22.44
C ALA A 518 5.81 4.42 -22.68
N PHE A 519 6.80 3.73 -23.26
CA PHE A 519 8.15 4.27 -23.52
C PHE A 519 8.86 3.53 -24.66
N HIS A 520 9.94 4.13 -25.18
CA HIS A 520 10.85 3.50 -26.12
C HIS A 520 11.92 2.68 -25.39
N PHE A 521 12.39 1.58 -25.99
CA PHE A 521 13.49 0.76 -25.45
C PHE A 521 14.72 1.59 -25.08
N SER A 522 15.10 2.56 -25.92
CA SER A 522 16.28 3.41 -25.69
C SER A 522 16.19 4.23 -24.41
N GLU A 523 14.98 4.63 -23.99
CA GLU A 523 14.77 5.41 -22.77
C GLU A 523 14.95 4.52 -21.53
N LEU A 524 14.38 3.31 -21.56
CA LEU A 524 14.57 2.34 -20.50
C LEU A 524 16.04 1.88 -20.42
N GLU A 525 16.69 1.65 -21.55
CA GLU A 525 18.12 1.32 -21.62
C GLU A 525 18.99 2.41 -20.99
N MET A 526 18.73 3.68 -21.32
CA MET A 526 19.41 4.81 -20.69
C MET A 526 19.21 4.83 -19.18
N PHE A 527 17.99 4.58 -18.70
CA PHE A 527 17.69 4.52 -17.27
C PHE A 527 18.44 3.38 -16.58
N ILE A 528 18.29 2.14 -17.06
CA ILE A 528 18.89 0.95 -16.45
C ILE A 528 20.43 0.99 -16.45
N ASN A 529 21.04 1.58 -17.49
CA ASN A 529 22.49 1.74 -17.55
C ASN A 529 23.05 2.68 -16.47
N GLN A 530 22.23 3.61 -15.94
CA GLN A 530 22.61 4.49 -14.85
C GLN A 530 22.53 3.82 -13.46
N VAL A 531 21.84 2.69 -13.37
CA VAL A 531 21.59 1.97 -12.13
C VAL A 531 22.86 1.21 -11.70
N GLN A 532 23.42 1.62 -10.56
CA GLN A 532 24.66 1.06 -10.03
C GLN A 532 24.45 -0.19 -9.16
N LYS A 533 23.29 -0.29 -8.49
CA LYS A 533 22.94 -1.37 -7.57
C LYS A 533 21.71 -2.12 -8.05
N PRO A 534 21.56 -3.41 -7.72
CA PRO A 534 20.36 -4.16 -8.08
C PRO A 534 19.09 -3.51 -7.53
N LEU A 535 18.04 -3.43 -8.35
CA LEU A 535 16.74 -2.85 -8.02
C LEU A 535 15.70 -3.93 -7.68
N THR A 536 14.73 -3.57 -6.85
CA THR A 536 13.43 -4.23 -6.83
C THR A 536 12.55 -3.57 -7.89
N VAL A 537 11.96 -4.38 -8.76
CA VAL A 537 11.25 -3.92 -9.95
C VAL A 537 9.81 -4.44 -9.92
N TRP A 538 8.85 -3.54 -10.02
CA TRP A 538 7.43 -3.87 -10.19
C TRP A 538 6.91 -3.20 -11.46
N PHE A 539 6.90 -3.96 -12.55
CA PHE A 539 6.46 -3.56 -13.87
C PHE A 539 5.14 -4.23 -14.19
N ARG A 540 4.12 -3.43 -14.45
CA ARG A 540 2.79 -3.94 -14.79
C ARG A 540 2.16 -3.10 -15.88
N ARG A 541 1.50 -3.71 -16.87
CA ARG A 541 0.82 -2.96 -17.95
C ARG A 541 1.73 -1.96 -18.66
N LEU A 542 3.01 -2.32 -18.83
CA LEU A 542 3.96 -1.49 -19.54
C LEU A 542 3.85 -1.74 -21.04
N HIS A 543 3.96 -0.68 -21.83
CA HIS A 543 3.91 -0.75 -23.28
C HIS A 543 5.23 -0.28 -23.91
N LEU A 544 5.76 -1.09 -24.82
CA LEU A 544 6.97 -0.77 -25.55
C LEU A 544 6.65 -0.16 -26.92
N LEU A 545 6.83 1.15 -27.06
CA LEU A 545 6.57 1.90 -28.30
C LEU A 545 7.56 1.55 -29.42
N SER A 546 8.78 1.15 -29.05
CA SER A 546 9.78 0.68 -30.00
C SER A 546 10.85 -0.18 -29.34
N GLY A 547 11.44 -1.09 -30.12
CA GLY A 547 12.44 -2.05 -29.63
C GLY A 547 11.79 -3.41 -29.36
N THR A 548 12.45 -4.22 -28.54
CA THR A 548 11.98 -5.58 -28.24
C THR A 548 12.09 -5.89 -26.75
N TRP A 549 11.10 -6.58 -26.20
CA TRP A 549 11.09 -7.08 -24.84
C TRP A 549 12.26 -8.04 -24.60
N SER A 550 12.66 -8.82 -25.60
CA SER A 550 13.88 -9.63 -25.51
C SER A 550 15.10 -8.80 -25.07
N LYS A 551 15.30 -7.61 -25.66
CA LYS A 551 16.41 -6.71 -25.30
C LYS A 551 16.20 -6.05 -23.94
N VAL A 552 14.96 -5.66 -23.62
CA VAL A 552 14.60 -5.12 -22.29
C VAL A 552 14.99 -6.12 -21.19
N LEU A 553 14.66 -7.39 -21.37
CA LEU A 553 15.01 -8.43 -20.41
C LEU A 553 16.52 -8.62 -20.28
N ASP A 554 17.25 -8.56 -21.40
CA ASP A 554 18.71 -8.69 -21.40
C ASP A 554 19.40 -7.58 -20.60
N ILE A 555 18.92 -6.33 -20.67
CA ILE A 555 19.48 -5.21 -19.89
C ILE A 555 19.08 -5.23 -18.41
N LEU A 556 17.88 -5.74 -18.10
CA LEU A 556 17.43 -5.90 -16.70
C LEU A 556 18.14 -7.06 -16.01
N ARG A 557 18.60 -8.05 -16.77
CA ARG A 557 19.29 -9.22 -16.24
C ARG A 557 20.54 -8.82 -15.46
N GLY A 558 20.61 -9.25 -14.20
CA GLY A 558 21.71 -8.90 -13.29
C GLY A 558 21.64 -7.48 -12.71
N LYS A 559 20.61 -6.71 -13.06
CA LYS A 559 20.28 -5.40 -12.47
C LYS A 559 19.11 -5.45 -11.49
N VAL A 560 18.51 -6.63 -11.29
CA VAL A 560 17.38 -6.84 -10.36
C VAL A 560 17.82 -7.68 -9.17
N GLY A 561 17.54 -7.20 -7.97
CA GLY A 561 18.05 -7.76 -6.71
C GLY A 561 17.19 -8.85 -6.07
N SER A 562 15.86 -8.70 -6.11
CA SER A 562 14.96 -9.69 -5.50
C SER A 562 13.50 -9.48 -5.89
N TYR A 563 12.78 -10.59 -6.14
CA TYR A 563 11.33 -10.70 -6.37
C TYR A 563 10.76 -9.62 -7.31
N PRO A 564 11.16 -9.58 -8.59
CA PRO A 564 10.51 -8.71 -9.53
C PRO A 564 9.05 -9.16 -9.73
N THR A 565 8.20 -8.19 -10.00
CA THR A 565 6.85 -8.43 -10.50
C THR A 565 6.80 -7.87 -11.90
N ILE A 566 6.64 -8.72 -12.91
CA ILE A 566 6.61 -8.31 -14.32
C ILE A 566 5.39 -8.95 -14.97
N GLU A 567 4.35 -8.15 -15.20
CA GLU A 567 3.02 -8.64 -15.57
C GLU A 567 2.38 -7.76 -16.66
N ASP A 568 1.44 -8.32 -17.41
CA ASP A 568 0.58 -7.61 -18.37
C ASP A 568 1.35 -6.72 -19.39
N LEU A 569 2.48 -7.18 -19.92
CA LEU A 569 3.29 -6.40 -20.87
C LEU A 569 2.65 -6.34 -22.27
N SER A 570 2.85 -5.24 -23.00
CA SER A 570 2.38 -5.05 -24.39
C SER A 570 3.42 -4.31 -25.25
N GLY A 571 3.20 -4.21 -26.56
CA GLY A 571 4.17 -3.64 -27.50
C GLY A 571 5.28 -4.63 -27.89
N GLY A 572 6.00 -4.33 -28.96
CA GLY A 572 7.10 -5.18 -29.44
C GLY A 572 6.60 -6.58 -29.82
N GLU A 573 7.27 -7.64 -29.34
CA GLU A 573 6.90 -9.02 -29.66
C GLU A 573 5.50 -9.42 -29.18
N PHE A 574 4.96 -8.76 -28.14
CA PHE A 574 3.65 -9.13 -27.57
C PHE A 574 2.46 -8.75 -28.46
N ASP A 575 2.62 -7.79 -29.37
CA ASP A 575 1.52 -7.37 -30.27
C ASP A 575 1.23 -8.45 -31.34
N GLU A 576 2.19 -9.33 -31.61
CA GLU A 576 2.10 -10.42 -32.58
C GLU A 576 1.78 -11.79 -31.94
N MET A 577 1.80 -11.87 -30.61
CA MET A 577 1.59 -13.12 -29.85
C MET A 577 0.13 -13.41 -29.56
N SER A 578 -0.24 -14.69 -29.56
CA SER A 578 -1.56 -15.13 -29.06
C SER A 578 -1.65 -15.01 -27.53
N ASP A 579 -2.86 -15.02 -26.99
CA ASP A 579 -3.07 -14.97 -25.54
C ASP A 579 -2.49 -16.22 -24.84
N GLU A 580 -2.47 -17.37 -25.49
CA GLU A 580 -1.81 -18.58 -24.97
C GLU A 580 -0.29 -18.40 -24.90
N GLU A 581 0.33 -17.78 -25.91
CA GLU A 581 1.77 -17.48 -25.90
C GLU A 581 2.13 -16.46 -24.82
N LYS A 582 1.30 -15.42 -24.65
CA LYS A 582 1.43 -14.44 -23.56
C LYS A 582 1.34 -15.12 -22.19
N GLN A 583 0.34 -15.99 -22.00
CA GLN A 583 0.13 -16.71 -20.75
C GLN A 583 1.26 -17.72 -20.47
N ASP A 584 1.86 -18.33 -21.49
CA ASP A 584 3.03 -19.21 -21.31
C ASP A 584 4.27 -18.44 -20.83
N ILE A 585 4.41 -17.16 -21.21
CA ILE A 585 5.55 -16.31 -20.85
C ILE A 585 5.34 -15.60 -19.50
N LEU A 586 4.18 -14.97 -19.31
CA LEU A 586 3.87 -14.11 -18.15
C LEU A 586 3.00 -14.79 -17.09
N GLY A 587 2.35 -15.90 -17.41
CA GLY A 587 1.48 -16.61 -16.49
C GLY A 587 2.22 -17.18 -15.28
N LYS A 588 1.59 -17.06 -14.12
CA LYS A 588 2.04 -17.65 -12.85
C LYS A 588 1.29 -18.94 -12.60
N ALA A 589 1.97 -19.94 -12.04
CA ALA A 589 1.27 -21.14 -11.57
C ALA A 589 0.42 -20.80 -10.33
N LYS A 590 -0.63 -21.61 -10.06
CA LYS A 590 -1.72 -21.26 -9.13
C LYS A 590 -1.31 -21.19 -7.65
N VAL A 591 -0.04 -21.40 -7.31
CA VAL A 591 0.46 -21.29 -5.94
C VAL A 591 1.09 -19.89 -5.80
N GLY A 592 0.65 -19.11 -4.81
CA GLY A 592 0.85 -17.65 -4.70
C GLY A 592 2.28 -17.10 -4.61
N TRP A 593 3.30 -17.90 -4.94
CA TRP A 593 4.72 -17.53 -4.95
C TRP A 593 5.44 -17.92 -6.26
N ASP A 594 4.71 -18.41 -7.27
CA ASP A 594 5.30 -18.82 -8.55
C ASP A 594 5.68 -17.60 -9.40
N MET A 595 6.97 -17.51 -9.75
CA MET A 595 7.50 -16.52 -10.69
C MET A 595 7.23 -16.95 -12.13
N ASN A 596 6.94 -16.02 -13.02
CA ASN A 596 6.82 -16.31 -14.45
C ASN A 596 8.20 -16.43 -15.13
N LYS A 597 8.23 -16.85 -16.41
CA LYS A 597 9.49 -17.09 -17.13
C LYS A 597 10.34 -15.82 -17.26
N VAL A 598 9.70 -14.67 -17.36
CA VAL A 598 10.35 -13.36 -17.45
C VAL A 598 11.03 -12.98 -16.13
N GLU A 599 10.30 -13.09 -15.02
CA GLU A 599 10.80 -12.82 -13.66
C GLU A 599 12.00 -13.72 -13.31
N LEU A 600 11.90 -15.03 -13.63
CA LEU A 600 12.99 -16.00 -13.46
C LEU A 600 14.23 -15.63 -14.28
N TYR A 601 14.04 -15.22 -15.54
CA TYR A 601 15.14 -14.82 -16.43
C TYR A 601 15.90 -13.61 -15.88
N VAL A 602 15.17 -12.57 -15.49
CA VAL A 602 15.75 -11.30 -15.04
C VAL A 602 16.50 -11.45 -13.71
N LEU A 603 15.99 -12.28 -12.79
CA LEU A 603 16.67 -12.60 -11.53
C LEU A 603 17.99 -13.37 -11.71
N SER A 604 18.30 -13.84 -12.92
CA SER A 604 19.49 -14.65 -13.20
C SER A 604 19.61 -15.92 -12.34
N ILE A 605 18.50 -16.36 -11.73
CA ILE A 605 18.42 -17.58 -10.94
C ILE A 605 18.34 -18.74 -11.95
N TYR A 606 19.44 -19.48 -12.07
CA TYR A 606 19.58 -20.67 -12.92
C TYR A 606 19.27 -20.49 -14.41
N GLY A 607 19.81 -19.45 -15.03
CA GLY A 607 20.08 -19.42 -16.48
C GLY A 607 19.02 -19.96 -17.46
N PRO A 608 17.71 -19.71 -17.27
CA PRO A 608 16.77 -20.02 -18.34
C PRO A 608 17.13 -19.18 -19.57
N PRO A 609 16.89 -19.68 -20.79
CA PRO A 609 17.05 -18.88 -21.99
C PRO A 609 16.07 -17.69 -21.93
N ASN A 610 16.42 -16.62 -22.62
CA ASN A 610 15.51 -15.49 -22.78
C ASN A 610 14.20 -16.02 -23.41
N PRO A 611 13.03 -15.82 -22.79
CA PRO A 611 11.77 -16.45 -23.23
C PRO A 611 11.34 -16.03 -24.64
N PHE A 612 11.87 -14.92 -25.15
CA PHE A 612 11.60 -14.44 -26.51
C PHE A 612 12.59 -14.96 -27.56
N LYS A 613 13.70 -15.57 -27.15
CA LYS A 613 14.69 -16.16 -28.07
C LYS A 613 14.36 -17.64 -28.25
N LYS A 614 13.87 -18.03 -29.42
CA LYS A 614 13.70 -19.45 -29.77
C LYS A 614 15.06 -20.15 -29.66
N ASN A 615 15.12 -21.26 -28.90
CA ASN A 615 16.32 -22.09 -28.80
C ASN A 615 16.78 -22.46 -30.20
N SER A 616 17.93 -21.92 -30.60
CA SER A 616 18.58 -22.17 -31.89
C SER A 616 19.36 -23.47 -31.84
#